data_AF-A0A7C6VVU2-F1
#
_entry.id   AF-A0A7C6VVU2-F1
#
_cell.length_a   1.000
_cell.length_b   1.000
_cell.length_c   1.000
_cell.angle_alpha   90.00
_cell.angle_beta   90.00
_cell.angle_gamma   90.00
#
_symmetry.space_group_name_H-M   'P 1'
#
loop_
_entity.id
_entity.type
_entity.pdbx_description
1 polymer ?
#
loop_
_entity_poly.entity_id
_entity_poly.type
_entity_poly.pdbx_seq_one_letter_code
_entity_poly.pdbx_strand_id
1 'polypeptide(L)' 'MGDKKKQIPLRLSTKLYEELAAWAAEDFRSINGQIEYLLTQCVRQRKKTGRCVPDDLGTVQTHENNEPLADQD' A
#
# COMPACT_ATOMS: atom_id res chain seq x y z
N MET A 1 5.09 5.12 30.34
CA MET A 1 4.59 6.42 29.86
C MET A 1 4.12 6.19 28.44
N GLY A 2 2.80 6.11 28.19
CA GLY A 2 2.30 5.75 26.85
C GLY A 2 2.75 6.78 25.81
N ASP A 3 3.27 6.31 24.69
CA ASP A 3 3.65 7.17 23.56
C ASP A 3 2.47 8.06 23.19
N LYS A 4 2.69 9.39 23.24
CA LYS A 4 1.66 10.37 22.91
C LYS A 4 1.34 10.25 21.41
N LYS A 5 0.17 9.72 21.08
CA LYS A 5 -0.33 9.67 19.70
C LYS A 5 -0.72 11.07 19.25
N LYS A 6 -0.09 11.57 18.19
CA LYS A 6 -0.46 12.83 17.55
C LYS A 6 -1.67 12.59 16.64
N GLN A 7 -2.76 13.31 16.86
CA GLN A 7 -3.91 13.29 15.97
C GLN A 7 -3.66 14.22 14.78
N ILE A 8 -3.81 13.71 13.56
CA ILE A 8 -3.63 14.47 12.33
C ILE A 8 -4.86 14.19 11.44
N PRO A 9 -5.53 15.21 10.89
CA PRO A 9 -6.59 14.99 9.92
C PRO A 9 -6.00 14.37 8.65
N LEU A 10 -6.41 13.15 8.32
CA LEU A 10 -5.98 12.42 7.14
C LEU A 10 -7.04 12.54 6.05
N ARG A 11 -6.63 12.92 4.83
CA ARG A 11 -7.51 12.98 3.66
C ARG A 11 -7.31 11.71 2.85
N LEU A 12 -8.37 10.92 2.70
CA LEU A 12 -8.39 9.69 1.90
C LEU A 12 -9.55 9.77 0.91
N SER A 13 -9.43 9.10 -0.23
CA SER A 13 -10.59 8.84 -1.08
C SER A 13 -11.52 7.83 -0.38
N THR A 14 -12.81 7.92 -0.65
CA THR A 14 -13.81 7.00 -0.07
C THR A 14 -13.49 5.54 -0.38
N LYS A 15 -13.12 5.25 -1.64
CA LYS A 15 -12.75 3.91 -2.08
C LYS A 15 -11.59 3.32 -1.26
N LEU A 16 -10.53 4.11 -1.05
CA LEU A 16 -9.38 3.65 -0.27
C LEU A 16 -9.76 3.40 1.21
N TYR A 17 -10.61 4.24 1.77
CA TYR A 17 -11.10 4.05 3.13
C TYR A 17 -11.89 2.74 3.27
N GLU A 18 -12.77 2.42 2.31
CA GLU A 18 -13.55 1.19 2.30
C GLU A 18 -12.67 -0.05 2.16
N GLU A 19 -11.67 -0.03 1.29
CA GLU A 19 -10.68 -1.12 1.14
C GLU A 19 -9.89 -1.36 2.44
N LEU A 20 -9.44 -0.27 3.09
CA LEU A 20 -8.75 -0.37 4.37
C LEU A 20 -9.67 -0.86 5.50
N ALA A 21 -10.94 -0.50 5.47
CA ALA A 21 -11.93 -0.92 6.45
C ALA A 21 -12.27 -2.41 6.32
N ALA A 22 -12.44 -2.90 5.09
CA ALA A 22 -12.64 -4.32 4.82
C ALA A 22 -11.45 -5.15 5.31
N TRP A 23 -10.22 -4.72 4.97
CA TRP A 23 -9.02 -5.41 5.42
C TRP A 23 -8.86 -5.39 6.96
N ALA A 24 -9.14 -4.25 7.59
CA ALA A 24 -9.12 -4.18 9.05
C ALA A 24 -10.14 -5.13 9.69
N ALA A 25 -11.33 -5.28 9.10
CA ALA A 25 -12.37 -6.19 9.58
C ALA A 25 -11.95 -7.66 9.46
N GLU A 26 -11.33 -8.05 8.34
CA GLU A 26 -10.78 -9.40 8.14
C GLU A 26 -9.73 -9.78 9.21
N ASP A 27 -8.90 -8.81 9.59
CA ASP A 27 -7.85 -8.97 10.59
C ASP A 27 -8.33 -8.70 12.05
N PHE A 28 -9.64 -8.52 12.27
CA PHE A 28 -10.24 -8.15 13.57
C PHE A 28 -9.58 -6.93 14.24
N ARG A 29 -9.20 -5.93 13.44
CA ARG A 29 -8.55 -4.69 13.86
C ARG A 29 -9.46 -3.49 13.66
N SER A 30 -9.20 -2.42 14.42
CA SER A 30 -9.80 -1.12 14.11
C SER A 30 -9.13 -0.50 12.88
N ILE A 31 -9.88 0.32 12.15
CA ILE A 31 -9.37 1.04 10.97
C ILE A 31 -8.15 1.90 11.33
N ASN A 32 -8.21 2.61 12.46
CA ASN A 32 -7.07 3.41 12.94
C ASN A 32 -5.85 2.54 13.27
N GLY A 33 -6.06 1.36 13.87
CA GLY A 33 -5.00 0.39 14.14
C GLY A 33 -4.38 -0.15 12.86
N GLN A 34 -5.20 -0.40 11.83
CA GLN A 34 -4.72 -0.85 10.53
C GLN A 34 -3.87 0.22 9.84
N ILE A 35 -4.33 1.48 9.84
CA ILE A 35 -3.57 2.61 9.30
C ILE A 35 -2.23 2.76 10.04
N GLU A 36 -2.24 2.70 11.38
CA GLU A 36 -1.02 2.81 12.19
C GLU A 36 -0.02 1.67 11.89
N TYR A 37 -0.52 0.44 11.73
CA TYR A 37 0.30 -0.70 11.34
C TYR A 37 0.97 -0.47 9.99
N LEU A 38 0.20 -0.09 8.95
CA LEU A 38 0.72 0.12 7.61
C LEU A 38 1.78 1.22 7.57
N LEU A 39 1.50 2.37 8.18
CA LEU A 39 2.47 3.47 8.25
C LEU A 39 3.74 3.05 9.01
N THR A 40 3.60 2.26 10.07
CA THR A 40 4.76 1.71 10.81
C THR A 40 5.59 0.78 9.94
N GLN A 41 4.96 -0.10 9.17
CA GLN A 41 5.69 -1.00 8.25
C GLN A 41 6.40 -0.21 7.15
N CYS A 42 5.75 0.78 6.52
CA CYS A 42 6.37 1.62 5.50
C CYS A 42 7.61 2.35 6.03
N VAL A 43 7.53 2.95 7.23
CA VAL A 43 8.68 3.64 7.84
C VAL A 43 9.80 2.66 8.20
N ARG A 44 9.47 1.48 8.74
CA ARG A 44 10.45 0.43 9.04
C ARG A 44 11.16 -0.05 7.78
N GLN A 45 10.41 -0.31 6.70
CA GLN A 45 10.97 -0.73 5.42
C GLN A 45 11.87 0.35 4.81
N ARG A 46 11.46 1.61 4.86
CA ARG A 46 12.29 2.74 4.41
C ARG A 46 13.60 2.84 5.18
N LYS A 47 13.58 2.63 6.50
CA LYS A 47 14.80 2.61 7.31
C LYS A 47 15.73 1.44 6.95
N LYS A 48 15.17 0.29 6.57
CA LYS A 48 15.95 -0.91 6.23
C LYS A 48 16.51 -0.90 4.80
N THR A 49 15.73 -0.42 3.83
CA THR A 49 16.02 -0.57 2.38
C THR A 49 16.20 0.75 1.65
N GLY A 50 15.92 1.89 2.30
CA GLY A 50 15.90 3.21 1.68
C GLY A 50 14.62 3.51 0.86
N ARG A 51 13.80 2.51 0.53
CA ARG A 51 12.59 2.65 -0.30
C ARG A 51 11.31 2.76 0.53
N CYS A 52 10.38 3.61 0.11
CA CYS A 52 9.11 3.87 0.82
C CYS A 52 8.02 2.83 0.48
N VAL A 53 8.19 2.08 -0.60
CA VAL A 53 7.23 1.11 -1.12
C VAL A 53 7.97 -0.22 -1.26
N PRO A 54 7.38 -1.36 -0.88
CA PRO A 54 7.90 -2.67 -1.22
C PRO A 54 8.18 -2.80 -2.71
N ASP A 55 9.29 -3.44 -3.06
CA ASP A 55 9.68 -3.66 -4.46
C ASP A 55 8.61 -4.47 -5.22
N ASP A 56 7.86 -5.32 -4.51
CA ASP A 56 6.84 -6.22 -5.07
C ASP A 56 5.53 -5.51 -5.47
N LEU A 57 5.30 -4.25 -5.06
CA LEU A 57 4.12 -3.48 -5.48
C LEU A 57 4.35 -2.74 -6.81
N GLY A 58 5.58 -2.70 -7.30
CA GLY A 58 5.97 -2.03 -8.56
C GLY A 58 5.88 -2.91 -9.80
N THR A 59 5.78 -4.23 -9.65
CA THR A 59 5.59 -5.17 -10.77
C THR A 59 4.11 -5.21 -11.14
N VAL A 60 3.61 -4.12 -11.71
CA VAL A 60 2.55 -4.25 -12.72
C VAL A 60 3.15 -5.18 -13.76
N GLN A 61 2.66 -6.41 -13.86
CA GLN A 61 2.90 -7.24 -15.04
C GLN A 61 2.31 -6.46 -16.21
N THR A 62 3.12 -5.64 -16.87
CA THR A 62 2.85 -5.26 -18.24
C THR A 62 2.91 -6.56 -19.01
N HIS A 63 1.75 -7.16 -19.30
CA HIS A 63 1.63 -8.05 -20.44
C HIS A 63 1.91 -7.18 -21.66
N GLU A 64 3.19 -6.98 -21.96
CA GLU A 64 3.67 -6.50 -23.24
C GLU A 64 3.41 -7.62 -24.24
N ASN A 65 2.17 -7.68 -24.75
CA ASN A 65 1.87 -8.43 -25.94
C ASN A 65 2.58 -7.72 -27.10
N ASN A 66 3.85 -8.07 -27.29
CA ASN A 66 4.60 -7.77 -28.50
C ASN A 66 4.07 -8.72 -29.59
N GLU A 67 3.03 -8.29 -30.30
CA GLU A 67 2.63 -8.92 -31.57
C GLU A 67 3.81 -8.79 -32.55
N PRO A 68 4.41 -9.89 -33.03
CA PRO A 68 5.42 -9.81 -34.06
C PRO A 68 4.73 -9.39 -35.37
N LEU A 69 5.23 -8.31 -35.97
CA LEU A 69 4.85 -7.88 -37.31
C LEU A 69 5.29 -8.96 -38.31
N ALA A 70 4.42 -9.93 -38.56
CA ALA A 70 4.55 -10.90 -39.63
C ALA A 70 3.65 -10.45 -40.80
N ASP A 71 4.29 -9.78 -41.76
CA ASP A 71 4.28 -10.10 -43.19
C ASP A 71 4.62 -8.84 -44.00
N GLN A 72 5.90 -8.75 -44.36
CA GLN A 72 6.30 -8.17 -45.63
C GLN A 72 6.48 -9.38 -46.57
N ASP A 73 5.55 -9.54 -47.51
CA ASP A 73 5.76 -10.07 -48.87
C ASP A 73 4.47 -9.89 -49.70
#